data_AF-A0A091H5H3-F1
#
_entry.id   AF-A0A091H5H3-F1
#
_cell.length_a   1.000
_cell.length_b   1.000
_cell.length_c   1.000
_cell.angle_alpha   90.00
_cell.angle_beta   90.00
_cell.angle_gamma   90.00
#
_symmetry.space_group_name_H-M   'P 1'
#
loop_
_entity.id
_entity.type
_entity.pdbx_description
1 polymer ?
#
loop_
_entity_poly.entity_id
_entity_poly.type
_entity_poly.pdbx_seq_one_letter_code
_entity_poly.pdbx_strand_id
1 'polypeptide(L)' 'RGRFRLDIRRNFFTSRVVRHFNMLPREAVAAPSLEVFKARLDGALGSLV' A
#
# COMPACT_ATOMS: atom_id res chain seq x y z
N ARG A 1 -2.89 27.16 2.40
CA ARG A 1 -1.47 26.73 2.46
C ARG A 1 -1.35 25.51 3.38
N GLY A 2 -1.80 24.32 2.92
CA GLY A 2 -1.87 23.09 3.74
C GLY A 2 -1.63 21.78 2.97
N ARG A 3 -1.42 21.87 1.65
CA ARG A 3 -1.17 20.72 0.77
C ARG A 3 0.19 20.04 1.01
N PHE A 4 1.20 20.84 1.38
CA PHE A 4 2.57 20.37 1.61
C PHE A 4 2.67 19.27 2.68
N ARG A 5 1.92 19.41 3.79
CA ARG A 5 1.97 18.44 4.89
C ARG A 5 1.24 17.14 4.57
N LEU A 6 0.22 17.21 3.71
CA LEU A 6 -0.54 16.04 3.27
C LEU A 6 0.27 15.22 2.26
N ASP A 7 0.92 15.89 1.29
CA ASP A 7 1.79 15.24 0.30
C ASP A 7 2.98 14.54 0.93
N ILE A 8 3.60 15.15 1.95
CA ILE A 8 4.70 14.52 2.70
C ILE A 8 4.22 13.25 3.41
N ARG A 9 3.06 13.27 4.06
CA ARG A 9 2.50 12.07 4.70
C ARG A 9 2.20 10.98 3.68
N ARG A 10 1.63 11.34 2.54
CA ARG A 10 1.32 10.40 1.46
C ARG A 10 2.58 9.72 0.94
N ASN A 11 3.61 10.50 0.56
CA ASN A 11 4.88 9.95 0.08
C ASN A 11 5.62 9.12 1.14
N PHE A 12 5.59 9.54 2.41
CA PHE A 12 6.22 8.81 3.50
C PHE A 12 5.54 7.46 3.75
N PHE A 13 4.19 7.43 3.75
CA PHE A 13 3.44 6.19 3.87
C PHE A 13 3.74 5.24 2.71
N THR A 14 3.71 5.72 1.47
CA THR A 14 4.03 4.89 0.30
C THR A 14 5.44 4.31 0.38
N SER A 15 6.45 5.13 0.70
CA SER A 15 7.84 4.66 0.80
C SER A 15 8.05 3.65 1.93
N ARG A 16 7.42 3.88 3.09
CA ARG A 16 7.50 2.97 4.25
C ARG A 16 6.80 1.65 3.99
N VAL A 17 5.62 1.69 3.39
CA VAL A 17 4.85 0.50 2.98
C VAL A 17 5.65 -0.27 1.93
N VAL A 18 6.08 0.36 0.84
CA VAL A 18 6.87 -0.30 -0.21
C VAL A 18 8.13 -0.95 0.37
N ARG A 19 8.88 -0.26 1.23
CA ARG A 19 10.07 -0.84 1.88
C ARG A 19 9.74 -2.04 2.76
N HIS A 20 8.65 -1.98 3.53
CA HIS A 20 8.21 -3.11 4.35
C HIS A 20 7.81 -4.31 3.51
N PHE A 21 7.05 -4.09 2.43
CA PHE A 21 6.61 -5.15 1.53
C PHE A 21 7.78 -5.78 0.74
N ASN A 22 8.80 -5.00 0.35
CA ASN A 22 9.99 -5.51 -0.31
C ASN A 22 10.90 -6.35 0.61
N MET A 23 10.74 -6.24 1.93
CA MET A 23 11.54 -6.97 2.92
C MET A 23 10.82 -8.22 3.44
N LEU A 24 9.57 -8.45 3.04
CA LEU A 24 8.82 -9.65 3.40
C LEU A 24 9.20 -10.82 2.48
N PRO A 25 9.41 -12.03 3.02
CA PRO A 25 9.66 -13.22 2.21
C PRO A 25 8.49 -13.47 1.25
N ARG A 26 8.76 -13.91 0.03
CA ARG A 26 7.75 -14.11 -1.02
C ARG A 26 6.63 -15.06 -0.57
N GLU A 27 6.90 -15.95 0.38
CA GLU A 27 5.93 -16.82 1.03
C GLU A 27 4.94 -16.06 1.93
N ALA A 28 5.40 -15.05 2.67
CA ALA A 28 4.54 -14.12 3.40
C ALA A 28 3.76 -13.21 2.44
N VAL A 29 4.30 -12.99 1.23
CA VAL A 29 3.62 -12.27 0.15
C VAL A 29 2.55 -13.12 -0.56
N ALA A 30 2.64 -14.46 -0.50
CA ALA A 30 1.74 -15.40 -1.13
C ALA A 30 0.74 -16.05 -0.16
N ALA A 31 0.61 -15.53 1.06
CA ALA A 31 -0.39 -16.00 2.01
C ALA A 31 -1.81 -15.67 1.50
N PRO A 32 -2.81 -16.56 1.69
CA PRO A 32 -4.19 -16.33 1.27
C PRO A 32 -4.78 -15.01 1.80
N SER A 33 -4.34 -14.56 2.98
CA SER A 33 -4.75 -13.29 3.57
C SER A 33 -4.24 -12.07 2.81
N LEU A 34 -3.07 -12.14 2.16
CA LEU A 34 -2.50 -11.03 1.41
C LEU A 34 -3.09 -10.92 0.01
N GLU A 35 -3.38 -12.02 -0.66
CA GLU A 35 -4.09 -12.00 -1.95
C GLU A 35 -5.51 -11.42 -1.79
N VAL A 36 -6.20 -11.79 -0.70
CA VAL A 36 -7.48 -11.16 -0.33
C VAL A 36 -7.31 -9.67 0.00
N PHE A 37 -6.20 -9.29 0.65
CA PHE A 37 -5.90 -7.89 0.93
C PHE A 37 -5.61 -7.08 -0.35
N LYS A 38 -4.84 -7.62 -1.30
CA LYS A 38 -4.61 -7.01 -2.61
C LYS A 38 -5.91 -6.86 -3.40
N ALA A 39 -6.72 -7.91 -3.51
CA ALA A 39 -8.00 -7.85 -4.20
C ALA A 39 -8.94 -6.77 -3.61
N ARG A 40 -8.93 -6.57 -2.29
CA ARG A 40 -9.68 -5.48 -1.62
C ARG A 40 -9.08 -4.11 -1.93
N LEU A 41 -7.76 -3.98 -1.98
CA LEU A 41 -7.09 -2.73 -2.36
C LEU A 41 -7.33 -2.39 -3.83
N ASP A 42 -7.21 -3.35 -4.74
CA ASP A 42 -7.47 -3.16 -6.17
C ASP A 42 -8.93 -2.76 -6.42
N GLY A 43 -9.88 -3.38 -5.70
CA GLY A 43 -11.28 -2.96 -5.73
C GLY A 43 -11.51 -1.54 -5.19
N ALA A 44 -10.83 -1.16 -4.11
CA ALA A 44 -10.94 0.18 -3.52
C ALA A 44 -10.26 1.27 -4.37
N LEU A 45 -9.13 0.95 -5.01
CA LEU A 45 -8.41 1.87 -5.90
C LEU A 45 -9.09 2.00 -7.26
N GLY A 46 -9.71 0.93 -7.77
CA GLY A 46 -10.54 0.98 -8.98
C GLY A 46 -11.81 1.81 -8.82
N SER A 47 -12.28 2.03 -7.58
CA SER A 47 -13.40 2.93 -7.27
C SER A 47 -13.00 4.41 -7.18
N LEU A 48 -11.71 4.75 -7.33
CA LEU A 48 -11.21 6.12 -7.35
C LEU A 48 -11.01 6.65 -8.80
N VAL A 49 -11.86 6.19 -9.72
CA VAL A 49 -12.00 6.71 -11.09
C VAL A 49 -13.30 7.46 -11.22
#